data_AF-A0A1I8HQC6-F1
#
_entry.id   AF-A0A1I8HQC6-F1
#
_cell.length_a   1.000
_cell.length_b   1.000
_cell.length_c   1.000
_cell.angle_alpha   90.00
_cell.angle_beta   90.00
_cell.angle_gamma   90.00
#
_symmetry.space_group_name_H-M   'P 1'
#
loop_
_entity.id
_entity.type
_entity.pdbx_description
1 polymer ?
#
loop_
_entity_poly.entity_id
_entity_poly.type
_entity_poly.pdbx_seq_one_letter_code
_entity_poly.pdbx_strand_id
1 'polypeptide(L)'
;LEVMTRPPSKQKNKKPTAKRVILFDEAKRAEYLTGFHKRKVERRKLALRKAADELKEEKRLLKERHEALVLQRAGVLAPDMQMIECQPVTEELPEHTVTVTELDLQPTATIKEELQQEVERRIEDEAKQAKVSKKIQEED
;
A
#
# COMPACT_ATOMS: atom_id res chain seq x y z
N LEU A 1 44.39 9.46 10.04
CA LEU A 1 43.64 8.24 10.39
C LEU A 1 44.38 7.55 11.53
N GLU A 2 43.95 7.81 12.77
CA GLU A 2 44.56 7.21 13.96
C GLU A 2 43.92 5.83 14.19
N VAL A 3 44.73 4.77 14.15
CA VAL A 3 44.25 3.39 14.27
C VAL A 3 44.11 3.07 15.76
N MET A 4 42.86 3.04 16.26
CA MET A 4 42.56 2.56 17.60
C MET A 4 42.93 1.07 17.70
N THR A 5 44.10 0.77 18.26
CA THR A 5 44.45 -0.61 18.64
C THR A 5 43.87 -0.92 20.01
N ARG A 6 43.22 -2.08 20.16
CA ARG A 6 42.68 -2.50 21.46
C ARG A 6 43.85 -2.79 22.42
N PRO A 7 43.76 -2.33 23.68
CA PRO A 7 44.78 -2.63 24.67
C PRO A 7 44.85 -4.15 24.94
N PRO A 8 46.04 -4.67 25.28
CA PRO A 8 46.22 -6.11 25.51
C PRO A 8 45.38 -6.55 26.71
N SER A 9 44.39 -7.41 26.48
CA SER A 9 43.57 -7.95 27.56
C SER A 9 44.40 -8.93 28.39
N LYS A 10 44.55 -8.68 29.70
CA LYS A 10 45.11 -9.65 30.64
C LYS A 10 44.22 -10.89 30.67
N GLN A 11 44.67 -11.97 30.05
CA GLN A 11 43.99 -13.26 30.10
C GLN A 11 44.02 -13.77 31.54
N LYS A 12 42.90 -13.62 32.26
CA LYS A 12 42.73 -14.26 33.57
C LYS A 12 42.67 -15.77 33.32
N ASN A 13 43.53 -16.55 33.98
CA ASN A 13 43.48 -18.01 34.02
C ASN A 13 42.13 -18.45 34.61
N LYS A 14 41.11 -18.58 33.74
CA LYS A 14 39.81 -19.12 34.11
C LYS A 14 40.00 -20.63 34.26
N LYS A 15 39.70 -21.16 35.45
CA LYS A 15 39.62 -22.60 35.69
C LYS A 15 38.70 -23.21 34.61
N PRO A 16 39.04 -24.39 34.05
CA PRO A 16 38.21 -25.02 33.03
C PRO A 16 36.80 -25.22 33.61
N THR A 17 35.83 -24.52 33.03
CA THR A 17 34.43 -24.70 33.39
C THR A 17 34.00 -26.10 32.96
N ALA A 18 33.17 -26.76 33.78
CA ALA A 18 32.69 -28.10 33.48
C ALA A 18 32.10 -28.17 32.07
N LYS A 19 32.41 -29.24 31.34
CA LYS A 19 31.94 -29.46 29.97
C LYS A 19 30.41 -29.47 29.96
N ARG A 20 29.78 -28.45 29.36
CA ARG A 20 28.33 -28.38 29.22
C ARG A 20 27.92 -29.26 28.04
N VAL A 21 27.21 -30.35 28.34
CA VAL A 21 26.64 -31.23 27.31
C VAL A 21 25.30 -30.63 26.87
N ILE A 22 25.16 -30.38 25.57
CA ILE A 22 23.89 -29.95 24.97
C ILE A 22 23.24 -31.21 24.41
N LEU A 23 22.15 -31.64 25.03
CA LEU A 23 21.31 -32.73 24.55
C LEU A 23 20.15 -32.12 23.76
N PHE A 24 19.96 -32.61 22.54
CA PHE A 24 18.81 -32.24 21.72
C PHE A 24 17.74 -33.30 21.85
N ASP A 25 16.50 -32.86 21.87
CA ASP A 25 15.36 -33.71 21.60
C ASP A 25 15.42 -34.15 20.14
N GLU A 26 15.65 -35.45 19.91
CA GLU A 26 15.85 -36.02 18.59
C GLU A 26 14.64 -35.83 17.67
N ALA A 27 13.43 -35.87 18.23
CA ALA A 27 12.20 -35.67 17.45
C ALA A 27 12.12 -34.23 16.92
N LYS A 28 12.35 -33.24 17.80
CA LYS A 28 12.39 -31.82 17.40
C LYS A 28 13.55 -31.53 16.45
N ARG A 29 14.69 -32.21 16.64
CA ARG A 29 15.85 -32.09 15.75
C ARG A 29 15.53 -32.64 14.36
N ALA A 30 14.87 -33.79 14.28
CA ALA A 30 14.46 -34.38 13.00
C ALA A 30 13.45 -33.48 12.29
N GLU A 31 12.43 -32.97 13.00
CA GLU A 31 11.48 -32.01 12.43
C GLU A 31 12.17 -30.73 11.97
N TYR A 32 13.13 -30.21 12.75
CA TYR A 32 13.91 -29.06 12.34
C TYR A 32 14.76 -29.35 11.10
N LEU A 33 15.48 -30.47 11.05
CA LEU A 33 16.34 -30.79 9.91
C LEU A 33 15.56 -31.17 8.64
N THR A 34 14.34 -31.69 8.73
CA THR A 34 13.56 -32.10 7.54
C THR A 34 12.49 -31.08 7.14
N GLY A 35 12.03 -30.26 8.09
CA GLY A 35 10.95 -29.29 7.92
C GLY A 35 11.31 -28.02 7.14
N PHE A 36 12.33 -28.05 6.26
CA PHE A 36 12.74 -26.87 5.48
C PHE A 36 11.62 -26.32 4.61
N HIS A 37 10.85 -27.19 3.94
CA HIS A 37 9.71 -26.77 3.12
C HIS A 37 8.66 -26.06 3.98
N LYS A 38 8.28 -26.66 5.13
CA LYS A 38 7.37 -26.04 6.10
C LYS A 38 7.85 -24.64 6.49
N ARG A 39 9.11 -24.49 6.92
CA ARG A 39 9.67 -23.17 7.29
C ARG A 39 9.73 -22.19 6.12
N LYS A 40 10.04 -22.66 4.91
CA LYS A 40 10.07 -21.80 3.72
C LYS A 40 8.67 -21.26 3.41
N VAL A 41 7.64 -22.10 3.51
CA VAL A 41 6.25 -21.70 3.35
C VAL A 41 5.82 -20.73 4.45
N GLU A 42 6.13 -21.03 5.72
CA GLU A 42 5.78 -20.15 6.84
C GLU A 42 6.47 -18.78 6.73
N ARG A 43 7.74 -18.73 6.32
CA ARG A 43 8.42 -17.45 6.05
C ARG A 43 7.75 -16.66 4.93
N ARG A 44 7.35 -17.31 3.83
CA ARG A 44 6.61 -16.64 2.74
C ARG A 44 5.27 -16.10 3.22
N LYS A 45 4.49 -16.91 3.94
CA LYS A 45 3.20 -16.49 4.51
C LYS A 45 3.37 -15.30 5.46
N LEU A 46 4.40 -15.34 6.31
CA LEU A 46 4.69 -14.24 7.23
C LEU A 46 5.03 -12.95 6.49
N ALA A 47 5.88 -13.02 5.46
CA ALA A 47 6.22 -11.87 4.64
C ALA A 47 5.00 -11.28 3.93
N LEU A 48 4.13 -12.13 3.37
CA LEU A 48 2.89 -11.70 2.73
C LEU A 48 1.91 -11.05 3.72
N ARG A 49 1.77 -11.62 4.92
CA ARG A 49 0.92 -11.03 5.98
C ARG A 49 1.43 -9.65 6.39
N LYS A 50 2.73 -9.53 6.68
CA LYS A 50 3.36 -8.25 7.04
C LYS A 50 3.16 -7.19 5.96
N ALA A 51 3.41 -7.52 4.70
CA ALA A 51 3.18 -6.60 3.59
C ALA A 51 1.70 -6.18 3.46
N ALA A 52 0.76 -7.12 3.67
CA ALA A 52 -0.66 -6.81 3.64
C ALA A 52 -1.10 -5.90 4.80
N ASP A 53 -0.52 -6.10 5.99
CA ASP A 53 -0.81 -5.28 7.16
C ASP A 53 -0.22 -3.86 7.00
N GLU A 54 1.03 -3.74 6.53
CA GLU A 54 1.66 -2.46 6.19
C GLU A 54 0.83 -1.67 5.17
N LEU A 55 0.37 -2.32 4.10
CA LEU A 55 -0.46 -1.68 3.07
C LEU A 55 -1.80 -1.19 3.62
N LYS A 56 -2.44 -1.96 4.53
CA LYS A 56 -3.68 -1.53 5.19
C LYS A 56 -3.45 -0.31 6.08
N GLU A 57 -2.36 -0.29 6.83
CA GLU A 57 -2.01 0.85 7.69
C GLU A 57 -1.72 2.10 6.87
N GLU A 58 -0.96 1.99 5.79
CA GLU A 58 -0.70 3.09 4.87
C GLU A 58 -1.99 3.64 4.25
N LYS A 59 -2.89 2.75 3.80
CA LYS A 59 -4.21 3.16 3.29
C LYS A 59 -5.03 3.89 4.35
N ARG A 60 -5.00 3.43 5.60
CA ARG A 60 -5.73 4.07 6.70
C ARG A 60 -5.19 5.47 6.96
N LEU A 61 -3.86 5.61 7.06
CA LEU A 61 -3.21 6.90 7.28
C LEU A 61 -3.46 7.88 6.12
N LEU A 62 -3.48 7.39 4.87
CA LEU A 62 -3.76 8.22 3.72
C LEU A 62 -5.21 8.74 3.72
N LYS A 63 -6.17 7.89 4.10
CA LYS A 63 -7.58 8.30 4.28
C LYS A 63 -7.73 9.34 5.38
N GLU A 64 -7.14 9.10 6.55
CA GLU A 64 -7.17 10.05 7.67
C GLU A 64 -6.57 11.41 7.27
N ARG A 65 -5.43 11.42 6.56
CA ARG A 65 -4.82 12.66 6.04
C ARG A 65 -5.70 13.35 5.01
N HIS A 66 -6.33 12.59 4.12
CA HIS A 66 -7.23 13.14 3.11
C HIS A 66 -8.47 13.77 3.76
N GLU A 67 -9.10 13.08 4.70
CA GLU A 67 -10.24 13.59 5.46
C GLU A 67 -9.88 14.86 6.24
N ALA A 68 -8.72 14.88 6.91
CA ALA A 68 -8.23 16.06 7.60
C ALA A 68 -8.00 17.25 6.65
N LEU A 69 -7.42 17.00 5.47
CA LEU A 69 -7.21 18.03 4.45
C LEU A 69 -8.54 18.54 3.89
N VAL A 70 -9.50 17.65 3.61
CA VAL A 70 -10.85 18.03 3.16
C VAL A 70 -11.55 18.88 4.21
N LEU A 71 -11.48 18.50 5.48
CA LEU A 71 -12.10 19.27 6.57
C LEU A 71 -11.41 20.62 6.75
N GLN A 72 -10.08 20.68 6.67
CA GLN A 72 -9.33 21.95 6.70
C GLN A 72 -9.71 22.84 5.51
N ARG A 73 -9.82 22.26 4.31
CA ARG A 73 -10.22 22.97 3.08
C ARG A 73 -11.65 23.48 3.22
N ALA A 74 -12.59 22.67 3.69
CA ALA A 74 -13.98 23.05 3.93
C ALA A 74 -14.11 24.16 4.99
N GLY A 75 -13.33 24.10 6.06
CA GLY A 75 -13.26 25.16 7.08
C GLY A 75 -12.66 26.48 6.57
N VAL A 76 -11.86 26.45 5.52
CA VAL A 76 -11.35 27.64 4.82
C VAL A 76 -12.32 28.13 3.73
N LEU A 77 -13.24 27.28 3.26
CA LEU A 77 -14.14 27.55 2.12
C LEU A 77 -15.57 27.96 2.50
N ALA A 78 -15.94 28.10 3.77
CA ALA A 78 -17.24 28.64 4.16
C ALA A 78 -17.07 29.76 5.20
N PRO A 79 -17.39 31.02 4.82
CA PRO A 79 -18.79 31.43 4.89
C PRO A 79 -19.39 32.17 3.67
N ASP A 80 -18.62 32.47 2.61
CA ASP A 80 -19.07 33.39 1.55
C ASP A 80 -18.95 32.84 0.11
N MET A 81 -19.11 31.53 -0.10
CA MET A 81 -19.42 30.99 -1.43
C MET A 81 -20.94 31.05 -1.67
N GLN A 82 -21.52 32.25 -1.47
CA GLN A 82 -22.85 32.55 -1.96
C GLN A 82 -22.76 32.50 -3.49
N MET A 83 -23.43 31.52 -4.10
CA MET A 83 -24.16 31.71 -5.35
C MET A 83 -23.46 32.68 -6.33
N ILE A 84 -22.32 32.28 -6.90
CA ILE A 84 -21.89 32.91 -8.14
C ILE A 84 -22.90 32.42 -9.17
N GLU A 85 -23.98 33.17 -9.35
CA GLU A 85 -24.83 33.02 -10.52
C GLU A 85 -23.94 33.35 -11.72
N CYS A 86 -23.37 32.30 -12.35
CA CYS A 86 -22.61 32.41 -13.59
C CYS A 86 -23.58 32.84 -14.70
N GLN A 87 -23.91 34.12 -14.72
CA GLN A 87 -24.60 34.76 -15.83
C GLN A 87 -23.59 34.96 -16.95
N PRO A 88 -23.87 34.50 -18.19
CA PRO A 88 -22.96 34.69 -19.30
C PRO A 88 -22.78 36.20 -19.55
N VAL A 89 -21.55 36.69 -19.39
CA VAL A 89 -21.24 38.11 -19.60
C VAL A 89 -20.96 38.31 -21.09
N THR A 90 -21.87 39.00 -21.77
CA THR A 90 -21.70 39.52 -23.12
C THR A 90 -21.12 40.91 -23.06
N GLU A 91 -19.92 41.08 -23.60
CA GLU A 91 -19.33 42.40 -23.83
C GLU A 91 -19.43 42.76 -25.31
N GLU A 92 -20.01 43.92 -25.60
CA GLU A 92 -20.11 44.45 -26.96
C GLU A 92 -18.94 45.38 -27.25
N LEU A 93 -18.08 44.98 -28.19
CA LEU A 93 -16.98 45.78 -28.70
C LEU A 93 -17.38 46.45 -30.03
N PRO A 94 -16.71 47.54 -30.45
CA PRO A 94 -17.17 48.39 -31.56
C PRO A 94 -17.41 47.70 -32.91
N GLU A 95 -16.82 46.54 -33.17
CA GLU A 95 -17.01 45.78 -34.42
C GLU A 95 -17.59 44.36 -34.22
N HIS A 96 -17.72 43.86 -32.99
CA HIS A 96 -18.22 42.49 -32.73
C HIS A 96 -18.57 42.25 -31.26
N THR A 97 -19.40 41.24 -31.02
CA THR A 97 -19.84 40.79 -29.69
C THR A 97 -19.08 39.54 -29.24
N VAL A 98 -18.54 39.55 -28.02
CA VAL A 98 -17.87 38.39 -27.41
C VAL A 98 -18.71 37.88 -26.24
N THR A 99 -19.16 36.63 -26.33
CA THR A 99 -19.83 35.89 -25.24
C THR A 99 -18.80 35.01 -24.53
N VAL A 100 -18.48 35.31 -23.26
CA VAL A 100 -17.62 34.44 -22.44
C VAL A 100 -18.51 33.52 -21.61
N THR A 101 -18.51 32.23 -21.96
CA THR A 101 -19.17 31.16 -21.19
C THR A 101 -18.14 30.31 -20.47
N GLU A 102 -18.19 30.27 -19.15
CA GLU A 102 -17.40 29.32 -18.36
C GLU A 102 -17.98 27.90 -18.58
N LEU A 103 -17.12 26.97 -18.99
CA LEU A 103 -17.51 25.56 -19.17
C LEU A 103 -17.39 24.85 -17.82
N ASP A 104 -18.50 24.30 -17.35
CA ASP A 104 -18.52 23.43 -16.17
C ASP A 104 -17.72 22.16 -16.46
N LEU A 105 -16.47 22.11 -15.98
CA LEU A 105 -15.72 20.86 -15.88
C LEU A 105 -16.45 20.00 -14.83
N GLN A 106 -17.22 19.02 -15.32
CA GLN A 106 -17.97 18.07 -14.52
C GLN A 106 -17.13 17.58 -13.32
N PRO A 107 -17.73 17.45 -12.12
CA PRO A 107 -17.01 17.09 -10.92
C PRO A 107 -16.32 15.74 -11.13
N THR A 108 -15.04 15.68 -10.78
CA THR A 108 -14.19 14.47 -10.84
C THR A 108 -14.76 13.22 -10.14
N ALA A 109 -15.90 13.33 -9.44
CA ALA A 109 -16.65 12.23 -8.85
C ALA A 109 -17.21 11.25 -9.90
N THR A 110 -17.75 11.73 -11.01
CA THR A 110 -18.26 10.85 -12.09
C THR A 110 -17.14 10.05 -12.73
N ILE A 111 -16.01 10.70 -12.99
CA ILE A 111 -14.79 10.05 -13.52
C ILE A 111 -14.27 8.97 -12.55
N LYS A 112 -14.37 9.19 -11.23
CA LYS A 112 -13.97 8.18 -10.23
C LYS A 112 -14.89 6.96 -10.23
N GLU A 113 -16.20 7.16 -10.35
CA GLU A 113 -17.18 6.06 -10.45
C GLU A 113 -16.98 5.25 -11.73
N GLU A 114 -16.77 5.91 -12.87
CA GLU A 114 -16.48 5.26 -14.15
C GLU A 114 -15.19 4.42 -14.10
N LEU A 115 -14.13 4.95 -13.48
CA LEU A 115 -12.87 4.24 -13.28
C LEU A 115 -13.02 3.05 -12.31
N GLN A 116 -13.85 3.18 -11.27
CA GLN A 116 -14.15 2.06 -10.37
C GLN A 116 -14.88 0.94 -11.10
N GLN A 117 -15.91 1.26 -11.88
CA GLN A 117 -16.63 0.28 -12.70
C GLN A 117 -15.73 -0.39 -13.75
N GLU A 118 -14.78 0.35 -14.33
CA GLU A 118 -13.79 -0.20 -15.27
C GLU A 118 -12.81 -1.17 -14.58
N VAL A 119 -12.34 -0.83 -13.36
CA VAL A 119 -11.47 -1.73 -12.57
C VAL A 119 -12.21 -3.00 -12.17
N GLU A 120 -13.47 -2.91 -11.74
CA GLU A 120 -14.29 -4.07 -11.39
C GLU A 120 -14.54 -4.98 -12.60
N ARG A 121 -14.87 -4.40 -13.77
CA ARG A 121 -15.01 -5.15 -15.02
C ARG A 121 -13.74 -5.92 -15.40
N ARG A 122 -12.57 -5.30 -15.26
CA ARG A 122 -11.28 -5.97 -15.52
C ARG A 122 -11.02 -7.14 -14.57
N ILE A 123 -11.35 -7.00 -13.29
CA ILE A 123 -11.21 -8.08 -12.30
C ILE A 123 -12.14 -9.25 -12.66
N GLU A 124 -13.37 -8.97 -13.09
CA GLU A 124 -14.29 -10.02 -13.54
C GLU A 124 -13.79 -10.74 -14.79
N ASP A 125 -13.23 -10.01 -15.76
CA ASP A 125 -12.74 -10.60 -17.00
C ASP A 125 -11.47 -11.43 -16.78
N GLU A 126 -10.56 -10.98 -15.90
CA GLU A 126 -9.41 -11.76 -15.47
C GLU A 126 -9.85 -13.05 -14.75
N ALA A 127 -10.88 -12.97 -13.91
CA ALA A 127 -11.47 -14.14 -13.25
C ALA A 127 -12.15 -15.11 -14.23
N LYS A 128 -12.81 -14.60 -15.28
CA LYS A 128 -13.38 -15.42 -16.36
C LYS A 128 -12.28 -16.11 -17.16
N GLN A 129 -11.21 -15.40 -17.53
CA GLN A 129 -10.06 -15.97 -18.22
C GLN A 129 -9.40 -17.08 -17.40
N ALA A 130 -9.16 -16.86 -16.10
CA ALA A 130 -8.58 -17.87 -15.22
C ALA A 130 -9.43 -19.17 -15.11
N LYS A 131 -10.77 -19.06 -15.20
CA LYS A 131 -11.67 -20.22 -15.24
C LYS A 131 -11.58 -20.97 -16.56
N VAL A 132 -11.49 -20.25 -17.68
CA VAL A 132 -11.29 -20.85 -19.00
C VAL A 132 -9.97 -21.61 -19.06
N SER A 133 -8.87 -21.01 -18.57
CA SER A 133 -7.56 -21.66 -18.54
C SER A 133 -7.53 -22.93 -17.67
N LYS A 134 -8.26 -22.94 -16.55
CA LYS A 134 -8.40 -24.13 -15.70
C LYS A 134 -9.22 -25.23 -16.37
N LYS A 135 -10.30 -24.87 -17.07
CA LYS A 135 -11.12 -25.82 -17.83
C LYS A 135 -10.30 -26.51 -18.92
N ILE A 136 -9.43 -25.76 -19.60
CA ILE A 136 -8.54 -26.31 -20.65
C ILE A 136 -7.53 -27.30 -20.06
N GLN A 137 -7.04 -27.09 -18.83
CA GLN A 137 -6.09 -27.99 -18.18
C GLN A 137 -6.72 -29.26 -17.55
N GLU A 138 -8.04 -29.34 -17.45
CA GLU A 138 -8.76 -30.52 -16.95
C GLU A 138 -9.23 -31.46 -18.08
N GLU A 139 -9.16 -31.04 -19.34
CA GLU A 139 -9.62 -31.83 -20.50
C GLU A 139 -8.46 -32.47 -21.31
N ASP A 140 -7.21 -32.26 -20.91
CA ASP A 140 -5.99 -32.96 -21.41
C ASP A 140 -5.50 -34.01 -20.39
#